data_AF-A0A9D6U325-F1
#
_entry.id   AF-A0A9D6U325-F1
#
_cell.length_a   1.000
_cell.length_b   1.000
_cell.length_c   1.000
_cell.angle_alpha   90.00
_cell.angle_beta   90.00
_cell.angle_gamma   90.00
#
_symmetry.space_group_name_H-M   'P 1'
#
loop_
_entity.id
_entity.type
_entity.pdbx_description
1 polymer ?
#
loop_
_entity_poly.entity_id
_entity_poly.type
_entity_poly.pdbx_seq_one_letter_code
_entity_poly.pdbx_strand_id
1 'polypeptide(L)' 'MDIDNLTLTQLVAEVRQAAQNCQCEGTRETIFTARGRDNIVPCLLCESHYKILEHLEAALALLRES' A
#
# COMPACT_ATOMS: atom_id res chain seq x y z
N MET A 1 10.54 -0.08 14.23
CA MET A 1 9.60 -1.18 14.46
C MET A 1 10.37 -2.47 14.25
N ASP A 2 10.28 -3.41 15.18
CA ASP A 2 11.04 -4.67 15.13
C ASP A 2 10.19 -5.74 14.42
N ILE A 3 10.57 -6.05 13.17
CA ILE A 3 9.74 -6.86 12.25
C ILE A 3 9.79 -8.35 12.64
N ASP A 4 10.88 -8.78 13.28
CA ASP A 4 11.18 -10.19 13.53
C ASP A 4 10.21 -10.84 14.54
N ASN A 5 9.47 -10.05 15.31
CA ASN A 5 8.53 -10.52 16.34
C ASN A 5 7.04 -10.35 15.96
N LEU A 6 6.73 -9.87 14.75
CA LEU A 6 5.35 -9.62 14.34
C LEU A 6 4.73 -10.85 13.66
N THR A 7 3.52 -11.22 14.12
CA THR A 7 2.69 -12.17 13.38
C THR A 7 2.22 -11.56 12.05
N LEU A 8 1.93 -12.40 11.04
CA LEU A 8 1.43 -11.91 9.75
C LEU A 8 0.21 -10.99 9.89
N THR A 9 -0.69 -11.29 10.84
CA THR A 9 -1.86 -10.45 11.14
C THR A 9 -1.46 -9.06 11.64
N GLN A 10 -0.45 -8.97 12.51
CA GLN A 10 0.05 -7.69 13.02
C GLN A 10 0.76 -6.91 11.91
N LEU A 11 1.54 -7.57 11.06
CA LEU A 11 2.17 -6.96 9.89
C LEU A 11 1.13 -6.34 8.94
N VAL A 12 0.05 -7.06 8.63
CA VAL A 12 -1.05 -6.53 7.83
C VAL A 12 -1.68 -5.31 8.49
N ALA A 13 -1.90 -5.33 9.81
CA ALA A 13 -2.48 -4.21 10.54
C ALA A 13 -1.59 -2.95 10.50
N GLU A 14 -0.29 -3.11 10.74
CA GLU A 14 0.69 -2.01 10.71
C GLU A 14 0.83 -1.41 9.30
N VAL A 15 0.93 -2.26 8.26
CA VAL A 15 1.01 -1.78 6.87
C VAL A 15 -0.30 -1.10 6.45
N ARG A 16 -1.46 -1.60 6.90
CA ARG A 16 -2.76 -0.95 6.66
C ARG A 16 -2.82 0.41 7.34
N GLN A 17 -2.33 0.52 8.57
CA GLN A 17 -2.26 1.80 9.29
C GLN A 17 -1.30 2.78 8.60
N ALA A 18 -0.14 2.30 8.12
CA ALA A 18 0.79 3.12 7.34
C ALA A 18 0.18 3.62 6.03
N ALA A 19 -0.56 2.76 5.31
CA ALA A 19 -1.28 3.13 4.10
C ALA A 19 -2.40 4.16 4.37
N GLN A 20 -3.13 4.02 5.47
CA GLN A 20 -4.18 4.97 5.89
C GLN A 20 -3.63 6.32 6.34
N ASN A 21 -2.47 6.32 7.02
CA ASN A 21 -1.78 7.52 7.47
C ASN A 21 -0.92 8.15 6.38
N CYS A 22 -0.88 7.54 5.19
CA CYS A 22 -0.16 8.08 4.06
C CYS A 22 -0.91 9.32 3.55
N GLN A 23 -0.49 10.50 4.01
CA GLN A 23 -1.08 11.78 3.63
C GLN A 23 -0.69 12.12 2.19
N CYS A 24 -1.64 11.94 1.28
CA CYS A 24 -1.53 12.40 -0.12
C CYS A 24 -2.34 13.67 -0.34
N GLU A 25 -2.39 14.53 0.67
CA GLU A 25 -2.91 15.89 0.51
C GLU A 25 -1.94 16.68 -0.36
N GLY A 26 -2.32 16.88 -1.62
CA GLY A 26 -1.64 17.82 -2.53
C GLY A 26 -0.71 17.19 -3.57
N THR A 27 -0.32 15.92 -3.47
CA THR A 27 0.49 15.23 -4.49
C THR A 27 -0.39 14.58 -5.55
N ARG A 28 -1.20 15.41 -6.21
CA ARG A 28 -1.64 15.10 -7.57
C ARG A 28 -0.40 15.18 -8.45
N GLU A 29 0.31 14.07 -8.60
CA GLU A 29 1.34 13.99 -9.62
C GLU A 29 0.63 13.89 -10.97
N THR A 30 0.42 15.05 -11.59
CA THR A 30 0.00 15.14 -12.99
C THR A 30 1.17 14.64 -13.82
N ILE A 31 1.18 13.34 -14.12
CA ILE A 31 2.13 12.80 -15.11
C ILE A 31 1.63 13.28 -16.47
N PHE A 32 2.27 14.32 -17.01
CA PHE A 32 2.05 14.77 -18.39
C PHE A 32 2.52 13.68 -19.35
N THR A 33 1.64 12.74 -19.68
CA THR A 33 1.87 11.85 -20.81
C THR A 33 1.73 12.66 -22.10
N ALA A 34 2.57 12.40 -23.11
CA ALA A 34 2.59 13.11 -24.40
C ALA A 34 1.26 13.09 -25.19
N ARG A 35 0.20 12.48 -24.64
CA ARG A 35 -1.15 12.38 -25.20
C ARG A 35 -2.21 13.16 -24.42
N GLY A 36 -1.83 14.03 -23.47
CA GLY A 36 -2.73 15.00 -22.84
C GLY A 36 -3.84 14.40 -21.98
N ARG A 37 -3.64 13.19 -21.44
CA ARG A 37 -4.55 12.62 -20.43
C ARG A 37 -3.93 12.77 -19.05
N ASP A 38 -4.56 13.59 -18.22
CA ASP A 38 -4.30 13.68 -16.79
C ASP A 38 -4.73 12.36 -16.15
N ASN A 39 -3.78 11.44 -15.94
CA ASN A 39 -4.04 10.26 -15.14
C ASN A 39 -3.93 10.65 -13.67
N ILE A 40 -5.01 10.47 -12.91
CA ILE A 40 -4.96 10.53 -11.45
C ILE A 40 -4.27 9.24 -11.02
N VAL A 41 -2.98 9.34 -10.71
CA VAL A 41 -2.19 8.23 -10.22
C VAL A 41 -2.33 8.18 -8.70
N PRO A 42 -2.50 6.99 -8.09
CA PRO A 42 -2.31 6.88 -6.65
C PRO A 42 -0.91 7.41 -6.30
N CYS A 43 -0.87 8.16 -5.22
CA CYS A 43 0.34 8.72 -4.62
C CYS A 43 1.50 7.71 -4.65
N LEU A 44 2.53 7.97 -5.46
CA LEU A 44 3.65 7.04 -5.68
C LEU A 44 4.34 6.65 -4.36
N LEU A 45 4.33 7.56 -3.37
CA LEU A 45 4.87 7.31 -2.02
C LEU A 45 4.12 6.21 -1.26
N CYS A 46 2.83 6.03 -1.52
CA CYS A 46 1.99 5.03 -0.86
C CYS A 46 1.82 3.75 -1.69
N GLU A 47 2.19 3.78 -2.98
CA GLU A 47 2.04 2.63 -3.88
C GLU A 47 2.75 1.39 -3.35
N SER A 48 3.93 1.55 -2.76
CA SER A 48 4.66 0.46 -2.10
C SER A 48 3.88 -0.16 -0.94
N HIS A 49 3.23 0.66 -0.11
CA HIS A 49 2.41 0.19 1.00
C HIS A 49 1.21 -0.62 0.51
N TYR A 50 0.52 -0.17 -0.54
CA TYR A 50 -0.60 -0.89 -1.12
C TYR A 50 -0.18 -2.21 -1.77
N LYS A 51 0.93 -2.23 -2.52
CA LYS A 51 1.47 -3.47 -3.11
C LYS A 51 1.88 -4.49 -2.06
N ILE A 52 2.55 -4.03 -0.99
CA ILE A 52 2.92 -4.91 0.12
C ILE A 52 1.66 -5.45 0.83
N LEU A 53 0.68 -4.58 1.08
CA LEU A 53 -0.58 -4.98 1.73
C LEU A 53 -1.32 -6.04 0.92
N GLU A 54 -1.40 -5.90 -0.40
CA GLU A 54 -2.02 -6.88 -1.30
C GLU A 54 -1.39 -8.27 -1.16
N HIS A 55 -0.05 -8.35 -1.18
CA HIS A 55 0.66 -9.61 -1.01
C HIS A 55 0.48 -10.23 0.38
N LEU A 56 0.50 -9.40 1.44
CA LEU A 56 0.32 -9.89 2.81
C LEU A 56 -1.11 -10.37 3.07
N GLU A 57 -2.12 -9.69 2.53
CA GLU A 57 -3.52 -10.09 2.63
C GLU A 57 -3.77 -11.40 1.87
N ALA A 58 -3.18 -11.58 0.69
CA ALA A 58 -3.23 -12.83 -0.06
C ALA A 58 -2.59 -13.99 0.71
N ALA A 59 -1.40 -13.78 1.30
CA ALA A 59 -0.74 -14.79 2.13
C ALA A 59 -1.57 -15.16 3.36
N LEU A 60 -2.19 -14.16 4.01
CA LEU A 60 -3.07 -14.37 5.16
C LEU A 60 -4.33 -15.16 4.78
N ALA A 61 -4.89 -14.91 3.60
CA ALA A 61 -6.04 -15.67 3.10
C ALA A 61 -5.68 -17.15 2.88
N LEU A 62 -4.54 -17.43 2.25
CA LEU A 62 -4.06 -18.81 2.05
C LEU A 62 -3.90 -19.57 3.37
N LEU A 63 -3.34 -18.92 4.39
CA LEU A 63 -3.16 -19.52 5.72
C LEU A 63 -4.47 -19.73 6.49
N ARG A 64 -5.55 -19.01 6.14
CA ARG A 64 -6.88 -19.19 6.75
C ARG A 64 -7.69 -20.28 6.05
N GLU A 65 -7.37 -20.56 4.79
CA GLU A 65 -7.97 -21.64 3.99
C GLU A 65 -7.26 -22.99 4.18
N SER A 66 -6.11 -23.00 4.87
CA SER A 66 -5.33 -24.20 5.22
C SER A 66 -5.73 -24.79 6.56
#